data_AF-A0AAD9A6A8-F1
#
_entry.id   AF-A0AAD9A6A8-F1
#
_cell.length_a   1.000
_cell.length_b   1.000
_cell.length_c   1.000
_cell.angle_alpha   90.00
_cell.angle_beta   90.00
_cell.angle_gamma   90.00
#
_symmetry.space_group_name_H-M   'P 1'
#
loop_
_entity.id
_entity.type
_entity.pdbx_description
1 polymer ?
#
loop_
_entity_poly.entity_id
_entity_poly.type
_entity_poly.pdbx_seq_one_letter_code
_entity_poly.pdbx_strand_id
1 'polypeptide(L)' 'MLLSFIVGPVLAAMGFGPLGPIAGSAAAMIQAVVYGAAVPAGGLFAFLQAWAMT' A
#
# COMPACT_ATOMS: atom_id res chain seq x y z
N MET A 1 17.29 -2.43 -7.79
CA MET A 1 17.78 -3.63 -7.09
C MET A 1 18.01 -3.39 -5.61
N LEU A 2 18.74 -2.35 -5.15
CA LEU A 2 18.89 -2.08 -3.71
C LEU A 2 17.63 -1.46 -3.05
N LEU A 3 16.93 -0.56 -3.75
CA LEU A 3 15.73 0.12 -3.24
C LEU A 3 14.57 -0.84 -2.94
N SER A 4 14.39 -1.90 -3.74
CA SER A 4 13.32 -2.89 -3.58
C SER A 4 13.46 -3.71 -2.30
N PHE A 5 14.68 -3.99 -1.83
CA PHE A 5 14.92 -4.68 -0.55
C PHE A 5 14.48 -3.89 0.68
N ILE A 6 14.28 -2.58 0.55
CA ILE A 6 13.86 -1.71 1.65
C ILE A 6 12.38 -1.34 1.48
N VAL A 7 11.97 -0.96 0.27
CA VAL A 7 10.63 -0.44 0.02
C VAL A 7 9.56 -1.51 0.16
N GLY A 8 9.78 -2.72 -0.37
CA GLY A 8 8.82 -3.82 -0.26
C GLY A 8 8.47 -4.17 1.19
N PRO A 9 9.47 -4.46 2.05
CA PRO A 9 9.24 -4.77 3.46
C PRO A 9 8.61 -3.62 4.26
N VAL A 10 9.01 -2.37 3.99
CA VAL A 10 8.44 -1.20 4.67
C VAL A 10 6.96 -1.03 4.31
N LEU A 11 6.61 -1.14 3.03
CA LEU A 11 5.22 -1.03 2.60
C LEU A 11 4.38 -2.22 3.09
N ALA A 12 4.94 -3.42 3.10
CA ALA A 12 4.29 -4.58 3.72
C ALA A 12 4.04 -4.36 5.22
N ALA A 13 4.99 -3.79 5.95
CA ALA A 13 4.84 -3.44 7.37
C ALA A 13 3.80 -2.33 7.61
N MET A 14 3.65 -1.39 6.67
CA MET A 14 2.57 -0.41 6.69
C MET A 14 1.19 -1.01 6.38
N GLY A 15 1.16 -2.25 5.85
CA GLY A 15 -0.04 -3.03 5.59
C GLY A 15 -0.48 -3.07 4.14
N PHE A 16 0.42 -2.82 3.17
CA PHE A 16 0.12 -3.07 1.77
C PHE A 16 0.17 -4.58 1.47
N GLY A 17 -0.96 -5.15 1.05
CA GLY A 17 -1.08 -6.55 0.66
C GLY A 17 -1.40 -6.73 -0.83
N PRO A 18 -1.40 -7.99 -1.32
CA PRO A 18 -1.59 -8.30 -2.74
C PRO A 18 -2.99 -7.93 -3.27
N LEU A 19 -4.01 -7.88 -2.42
CA LEU A 19 -5.37 -7.44 -2.77
C LEU A 19 -5.64 -5.96 -2.45
N GLY A 20 -4.69 -5.25 -1.85
CA GLY A 20 -4.84 -3.88 -1.36
C GLY A 20 -4.37 -3.72 0.09
N PRO A 21 -4.61 -2.55 0.72
CA PRO A 21 -4.33 -2.33 2.13
C PRO A 21 -5.08 -3.32 3.03
N ILE A 22 -4.35 -3.96 3.95
CA ILE A 22 -4.90 -4.89 4.93
C ILE A 22 -5.78 -4.11 5.90
N ALA A 23 -7.02 -4.56 6.12
CA ALA A 23 -7.95 -3.90 7.04
C ALA A 23 -7.33 -3.78 8.45
N GLY A 24 -7.44 -2.58 9.05
CA GLY A 24 -6.85 -2.28 10.36
C GLY A 24 -5.37 -1.89 10.32
N SER A 25 -4.73 -1.85 9.15
CA SER A 25 -3.35 -1.35 9.00
C SER A 25 -3.28 0.18 8.88
N ALA A 26 -2.06 0.72 9.02
CA ALA A 26 -1.79 2.14 8.78
C ALA A 26 -2.13 2.55 7.33
N ALA A 27 -1.83 1.70 6.35
CA ALA A 27 -2.22 1.91 4.96
C ALA A 27 -3.75 1.98 4.80
N ALA A 28 -4.50 1.09 5.44
CA ALA A 28 -5.96 1.11 5.39
C ALA A 28 -6.55 2.36 6.10
N MET A 29 -5.93 2.82 7.19
CA MET A 29 -6.33 4.06 7.86
C MET A 29 -6.12 5.27 6.96
N ILE A 30 -4.93 5.40 6.35
CA ILE A 30 -4.61 6.51 5.45
C ILE A 30 -5.54 6.48 4.24
N GLN A 31 -5.79 5.31 3.67
CA GLN A 31 -6.77 5.14 2.59
C GLN A 31 -8.15 5.63 3.02
N ALA A 32 -8.65 5.18 4.18
CA ALA A 32 -9.95 5.58 4.71
C ALA A 32 -10.07 7.10 4.93
N VAL A 33 -9.00 7.76 5.38
CA VAL A 33 -8.98 9.20 5.63
C VAL A 33 -8.87 10.01 4.32
N VAL A 34 -8.02 9.59 3.39
CA VAL A 34 -7.67 10.39 2.20
C VAL A 34 -8.59 10.09 1.01
N TYR A 35 -8.96 8.83 0.82
CA TYR A 35 -9.72 8.35 -0.32
C TYR A 35 -11.08 7.72 0.07
N GLY A 36 -11.41 7.69 1.36
CA GLY A 36 -12.55 6.92 1.86
C GLY A 36 -12.32 5.42 1.75
N ALA A 37 -13.39 4.63 1.62
CA ALA A 37 -13.30 3.17 1.50
C ALA A 37 -12.80 2.67 0.13
N ALA A 38 -12.48 3.56 -0.82
CA ALA A 38 -12.04 3.19 -2.16
C ALA A 38 -10.52 3.30 -2.34
N VAL A 39 -9.95 2.33 -3.06
CA VAL A 39 -8.60 2.45 -3.66
C VAL A 39 -8.81 2.75 -5.15
N PRO A 40 -8.61 4.00 -5.60
CA PRO A 40 -8.77 4.31 -7.02
C PRO A 40 -7.72 3.58 -7.87
N ALA A 41 -8.17 2.93 -8.94
CA ALA A 41 -7.29 2.27 -9.90
C ALA A 41 -6.36 3.32 -10.55
N GLY A 42 -5.06 3.03 -10.56
CA GLY A 42 -4.03 3.97 -11.04
C GLY A 42 -3.70 5.13 -10.09
N GLY A 43 -4.29 5.16 -8.89
CA GLY A 43 -3.98 6.15 -7.87
C GLY A 43 -2.70 5.83 -7.07
N LEU A 44 -2.37 6.71 -6.12
CA LEU A 44 -1.18 6.60 -5.28
C LEU A 44 -1.09 5.25 -4.55
N PHE A 45 -2.22 4.76 -4.00
CA PHE A 45 -2.26 3.46 -3.32
C PHE A 45 -2.03 2.27 -4.24
N ALA A 46 -2.53 2.33 -5.47
CA ALA A 46 -2.28 1.30 -6.47
C ALA A 46 -0.78 1.27 -6.86
N PHE A 47 -0.15 2.45 -6.95
CA PHE A 47 1.29 2.56 -7.22
C PHE A 47 2.14 2.03 -6.06
N LEU A 48 1.81 2.40 -4.82
CA LEU A 48 2.48 1.90 -3.62
C LEU A 48 2.29 0.38 -3.45
N GLN A 49 1.10 -0.14 -3.75
CA GLN A 49 0.85 -1.58 -3.77
C GLN A 49 1.72 -2.29 -4.82
N ALA A 50 1.86 -1.72 -6.03
CA ALA A 50 2.73 -2.30 -7.05
C ALA A 50 4.19 -2.38 -6.57
N TRP A 51 4.68 -1.35 -5.88
CA TRP A 51 6.03 -1.33 -5.31
C TRP A 51 6.20 -2.22 -4.07
N ALA A 52 5.13 -2.49 -3.34
CA ALA A 52 5.15 -3.46 -2.25
C ALA A 52 5.32 -4.91 -2.76
N MET A 53 4.97 -5.16 -4.02
CA MET A 53 4.98 -6.50 -4.65
C MET A 53 6.19 -6.74 -5.58
N THR A 54 7.15 -5.80 -5.64
CA THR A 54 8.41 -5.92 -6.40
C THR A 54 9.57 -6.36 -5.52
#